data_AF-A0A497JFW5-F1
#
_entry.id   AF-A0A497JFW5-F1
#
_cell.length_a   1.000
_cell.length_b   1.000
_cell.length_c   1.000
_cell.angle_alpha   90.00
_cell.angle_beta   90.00
_cell.angle_gamma   90.00
#
_symmetry.space_group_name_H-M   'P 1'
#
loop_
_entity.id
_entity.type
_entity.pdbx_description
1 polymer ?
#
loop_
_entity_poly.entity_id
_entity_poly.type
_entity_poly.pdbx_seq_one_letter_code
_entity_poly.pdbx_strand_id
1 'polypeptide(L)'
;MIYISKLSMKNFKSFKRATIPIKQGFTAIVGPNGSGKSNIVDAICFVLGRSSAKSLRAERFADLIFNGGKKEKPAKEAEVTIYLDNAGRELPINSREVRITRSIDISGNSVYRINGKRSSRAEILELLAEAKVYPDGHNIISQGDVTKIIEMSPIERRQIIDEIAGISEYDEKKRKATRELERVSENVSRVNAVLREVGEQLERLRKEREDALRYKYLKEEIKKSKAMLLHSKHRELNQKLEKIEEKLKEHEERRNKLERLRNILNIKLEVKKKEIEKLNQEIILKEETEQFSVFRELEKSRNALNLLEDELSRNGLAFKEIERNMEKTKEEMRINYKEIKNLESKNTHLSALRERIKSRILSLKKEIDENYSKISEEGNVALKYREELKKLRKDLGEAHKDIIDLEKAVAILSGKKEENKRIKEKLEEEIIKIKNNLDNIIK
;
A
#
# COMPACT_ATOMS: atom_id res chain seq x y z
N MET A 1 -102.12 -33.22 -44.55
CA MET A 1 -101.81 -33.86 -43.27
C MET A 1 -101.22 -35.22 -43.51
N ILE A 2 -99.98 -35.40 -43.09
CA ILE A 2 -99.33 -36.70 -43.07
C ILE A 2 -100.13 -37.69 -42.21
N TYR A 3 -100.20 -38.95 -42.64
CA TYR A 3 -100.74 -40.01 -41.81
C TYR A 3 -100.06 -41.35 -42.09
N ILE A 4 -100.18 -42.28 -41.15
CA ILE A 4 -99.64 -43.62 -41.28
C ILE A 4 -100.57 -44.43 -42.18
N SER A 5 -100.10 -44.83 -43.37
CA SER A 5 -100.89 -45.63 -44.31
C SER A 5 -100.77 -47.13 -44.02
N LYS A 6 -99.60 -47.56 -43.53
CA LYS A 6 -99.29 -48.97 -43.30
C LYS A 6 -98.19 -49.12 -42.26
N LEU A 7 -98.31 -50.15 -41.42
CA LEU A 7 -97.28 -50.60 -40.50
C LEU A 7 -96.86 -52.02 -40.86
N SER A 8 -95.57 -52.26 -41.05
CA SER A 8 -95.00 -53.58 -41.31
C SER A 8 -94.05 -53.95 -40.18
N MET A 9 -94.20 -55.16 -39.65
CA MET A 9 -93.38 -55.70 -38.56
C MET A 9 -92.85 -57.07 -38.97
N LYS A 10 -91.57 -57.30 -38.71
CA LYS A 10 -90.88 -58.57 -38.87
C LYS A 10 -90.19 -58.88 -37.54
N ASN A 11 -90.46 -60.05 -36.98
CA ASN A 11 -89.86 -60.56 -35.75
C ASN A 11 -89.92 -59.58 -34.56
N PHE A 12 -90.99 -58.81 -34.42
CA PHE A 12 -91.15 -57.81 -33.37
C PHE A 12 -92.11 -58.30 -32.27
N LYS A 13 -91.60 -58.47 -31.05
CA LYS A 13 -92.33 -58.95 -29.86
C LYS A 13 -93.15 -60.22 -30.12
N SER A 14 -94.46 -60.09 -30.24
CA SER A 14 -95.41 -61.19 -30.49
C SER A 14 -95.61 -61.49 -31.98
N PHE A 15 -95.07 -60.66 -32.87
CA PHE A 15 -95.30 -60.73 -34.31
C PHE A 15 -94.06 -61.22 -35.07
N LYS A 16 -94.11 -62.45 -35.59
CA LYS A 16 -93.07 -62.93 -36.51
C LYS A 16 -93.12 -62.23 -37.87
N ARG A 17 -94.31 -62.02 -38.42
CA ARG A 17 -94.56 -61.16 -39.58
C ARG A 17 -95.98 -60.64 -39.52
N ALA A 18 -96.15 -59.33 -39.65
CA ALA A 18 -97.46 -58.69 -39.69
C ALA A 18 -97.40 -57.42 -40.54
N THR A 19 -98.47 -57.17 -41.30
CA THR A 19 -98.65 -55.93 -42.05
C THR A 19 -100.05 -55.43 -41.81
N ILE A 20 -100.16 -54.23 -41.23
CA ILE A 20 -101.41 -53.64 -40.76
C ILE A 20 -101.66 -52.38 -41.61
N PRO A 21 -102.70 -52.37 -42.46
CA PRO A 21 -103.12 -51.13 -43.11
C PRO A 21 -103.80 -50.23 -42.07
N ILE A 22 -103.43 -48.96 -42.06
CA ILE A 22 -104.04 -47.94 -41.19
C ILE A 22 -104.71 -46.94 -42.13
N LYS A 23 -106.04 -46.88 -42.06
CA LYS A 23 -106.81 -45.95 -42.89
C LYS A 23 -106.81 -44.57 -42.26
N GLN A 24 -106.90 -43.54 -43.09
CA GLN A 24 -107.09 -42.17 -42.62
C GLN A 24 -108.39 -42.07 -41.82
N GLY A 25 -108.36 -41.30 -40.72
CA GLY A 25 -109.50 -41.15 -39.81
C GLY A 25 -109.36 -42.04 -38.58
N PHE A 26 -110.42 -42.79 -38.25
CA PHE A 26 -110.48 -43.58 -37.03
C PHE A 26 -110.22 -45.06 -37.29
N THR A 27 -109.19 -45.62 -36.65
CA THR A 27 -108.86 -47.04 -36.68
C THR A 27 -108.87 -47.60 -35.26
N ALA A 28 -109.71 -48.61 -35.01
CA ALA A 28 -109.78 -49.29 -33.72
C ALA A 28 -109.08 -50.66 -33.78
N ILE A 29 -108.17 -50.92 -32.84
CA ILE A 29 -107.49 -52.22 -32.68
C ILE A 29 -108.15 -52.95 -31.51
N VAL A 30 -108.91 -54.00 -31.81
CA VAL A 30 -109.66 -54.80 -30.82
C VAL A 30 -109.17 -56.24 -30.77
N GLY A 31 -109.44 -56.92 -29.65
CA GLY A 31 -109.03 -58.32 -29.43
C GLY A 31 -108.94 -58.66 -27.95
N PRO A 32 -108.72 -59.94 -27.58
CA PRO A 32 -108.63 -60.38 -26.19
C PRO A 32 -107.33 -59.91 -25.51
N ASN A 33 -107.27 -59.98 -24.18
CA ASN A 33 -106.05 -59.67 -23.43
C ASN A 33 -104.93 -60.63 -23.82
N GLY A 34 -103.70 -60.12 -23.94
CA GLY A 34 -102.54 -60.89 -24.39
C GLY A 34 -102.42 -61.10 -25.90
N SER A 35 -103.36 -60.61 -26.73
CA SER A 35 -103.30 -60.76 -28.20
C SER A 35 -102.25 -59.87 -28.90
N GLY A 36 -101.43 -59.13 -28.15
CA GLY A 36 -100.37 -58.27 -28.71
C GLY A 36 -100.83 -56.91 -29.23
N LYS A 37 -102.06 -56.45 -28.94
CA LYS A 37 -102.59 -55.15 -29.39
C LYS A 37 -101.66 -53.99 -29.05
N SER A 38 -101.24 -53.89 -27.80
CA SER A 38 -100.35 -52.83 -27.33
C SER A 38 -98.95 -52.92 -27.96
N ASN A 39 -98.53 -54.10 -28.46
CA ASN A 39 -97.25 -54.23 -29.16
C ASN A 39 -97.26 -53.53 -30.53
N ILE A 40 -98.45 -53.26 -31.09
CA ILE A 40 -98.60 -52.45 -32.32
C ILE A 40 -98.24 -50.99 -32.02
N VAL A 41 -98.68 -50.46 -30.87
CA VAL A 41 -98.31 -49.10 -30.42
C VAL A 41 -96.82 -49.04 -30.10
N ASP A 42 -96.27 -50.06 -29.43
CA ASP A 42 -94.82 -50.14 -29.19
C ASP A 42 -94.02 -50.18 -30.49
N ALA A 43 -94.52 -50.86 -31.53
CA ALA A 43 -93.88 -50.90 -32.84
C ALA A 43 -93.84 -49.51 -33.49
N ILE A 44 -94.93 -48.75 -33.42
CA ILE A 44 -94.99 -47.36 -33.90
C ILE A 44 -93.99 -46.50 -33.11
N CYS A 45 -94.01 -46.58 -31.78
CA CYS A 45 -93.06 -45.82 -30.94
C CYS A 45 -91.60 -46.20 -31.20
N PHE A 46 -91.34 -47.49 -31.41
CA PHE A 46 -90.01 -48.01 -31.71
C PHE A 46 -89.46 -47.42 -33.00
N VAL A 47 -90.24 -47.48 -34.09
CA VAL A 47 -89.79 -46.98 -35.41
C VAL A 47 -89.69 -45.47 -35.47
N LEU A 48 -90.50 -44.74 -34.70
CA LEU A 48 -90.37 -43.28 -34.54
C LEU A 48 -89.10 -42.87 -33.78
N GLY A 49 -88.39 -43.80 -33.13
CA GLY A 49 -87.07 -43.53 -32.55
C GLY A 49 -87.09 -43.22 -31.06
N ARG A 50 -88.07 -43.76 -30.33
CA ARG A 50 -88.11 -43.69 -28.86
C ARG A 50 -86.82 -44.26 -28.25
N SER A 51 -86.25 -43.53 -27.30
CA SER A 51 -84.90 -43.76 -26.75
C SER A 51 -84.85 -44.79 -25.62
N SER A 52 -85.97 -45.02 -24.93
CA SER A 52 -86.03 -45.89 -23.76
C SER A 52 -86.72 -47.22 -24.09
N ALA A 53 -86.03 -48.34 -23.91
CA ALA A 53 -86.64 -49.67 -24.02
C ALA A 53 -87.78 -49.87 -22.99
N LYS A 54 -87.63 -49.29 -21.79
CA LYS A 54 -88.65 -49.37 -20.72
C LYS A 54 -89.98 -48.75 -21.15
N SER A 55 -89.94 -47.64 -21.89
CA SER A 55 -91.14 -46.99 -22.44
C SER A 55 -91.87 -47.85 -23.48
N LEU A 56 -91.17 -48.83 -24.05
CA LEU A 56 -91.71 -49.84 -24.96
C LEU A 56 -92.02 -51.15 -24.23
N ARG A 57 -92.13 -51.15 -22.89
CA ARG A 57 -92.45 -52.34 -22.07
C ARG A 57 -91.48 -53.50 -22.33
N ALA A 58 -90.18 -53.17 -22.34
CA ALA A 58 -89.05 -54.10 -22.46
C ALA A 58 -87.90 -53.61 -21.57
N GLU A 59 -87.07 -54.51 -21.04
CA GLU A 59 -85.92 -54.10 -20.22
C GLU A 59 -84.78 -53.58 -21.09
N ARG A 60 -84.50 -54.28 -22.19
CA ARG A 60 -83.50 -53.92 -23.21
C ARG A 60 -84.16 -53.92 -24.58
N PHE A 61 -83.58 -53.17 -25.51
CA PHE A 61 -84.09 -53.14 -26.88
C PHE A 61 -83.99 -54.50 -27.60
N ALA A 62 -83.04 -55.36 -27.23
CA ALA A 62 -82.94 -56.73 -27.74
C ALA A 62 -84.15 -57.60 -27.34
N ASP A 63 -84.81 -57.29 -26.22
CA ASP A 63 -86.00 -58.02 -25.76
C ASP A 63 -87.26 -57.67 -26.58
N LEU A 64 -87.15 -56.73 -27.52
CA LEU A 64 -88.18 -56.45 -28.54
C LEU A 64 -88.15 -57.48 -29.69
N ILE A 65 -87.11 -58.31 -29.77
CA ILE A 65 -86.98 -59.35 -30.80
C ILE A 65 -87.89 -60.53 -30.44
N PHE A 66 -88.57 -61.08 -31.43
CA PHE A 66 -89.44 -62.25 -31.29
C PHE A 66 -88.68 -63.42 -30.68
N ASN A 67 -89.04 -63.79 -29.45
CA ASN A 67 -88.30 -64.77 -28.64
C ASN A 67 -88.67 -66.24 -28.94
N GLY A 68 -89.37 -66.51 -30.03
CA GLY A 68 -89.84 -67.86 -30.35
C GLY A 68 -91.09 -68.24 -29.56
N GLY A 69 -92.16 -68.59 -30.27
CA GLY A 69 -93.35 -69.18 -29.66
C GLY A 69 -93.18 -70.69 -29.42
N LYS A 70 -94.25 -71.37 -28.98
CA LYS A 70 -94.24 -72.83 -28.74
C LYS A 70 -93.75 -73.70 -29.92
N LYS A 71 -93.85 -73.20 -31.16
CA LYS A 71 -93.51 -73.92 -32.40
C LYS A 71 -92.43 -73.23 -33.25
N GLU A 72 -91.90 -72.08 -32.82
CA GLU A 72 -91.05 -71.25 -33.66
C GLU A 72 -89.75 -70.88 -32.96
N LYS A 73 -88.65 -70.86 -33.71
CA LYS A 73 -87.33 -70.48 -33.18
C LYS A 73 -87.27 -68.98 -32.89
N PRO A 74 -86.48 -68.55 -31.88
CA PRO A 74 -86.17 -67.14 -31.65
C PRO A 74 -85.54 -66.49 -32.89
N ALA A 75 -85.93 -65.26 -33.17
CA ALA A 75 -85.34 -64.47 -34.24
C ALA A 75 -84.01 -63.83 -33.80
N LYS A 76 -83.16 -63.50 -34.78
CA LYS A 76 -81.88 -62.81 -34.54
C LYS A 76 -81.93 -61.30 -34.74
N GLU A 77 -83.01 -60.84 -35.36
CA GLU A 77 -83.24 -59.44 -35.70
C GLU A 77 -84.73 -59.16 -35.67
N ALA A 78 -85.11 -57.92 -35.35
CA ALA A 78 -86.44 -57.39 -35.53
C ALA A 78 -86.41 -56.16 -36.44
N GLU A 79 -87.44 -55.97 -37.22
CA GLU A 79 -87.59 -54.82 -38.11
C GLU A 79 -89.01 -54.29 -38.07
N VAL A 80 -89.15 -52.98 -37.92
CA VAL A 80 -90.43 -52.29 -38.04
C VAL A 80 -90.29 -51.20 -39.09
N THR A 81 -91.23 -51.16 -40.02
CA THR A 81 -91.33 -50.14 -41.05
C THR A 81 -92.68 -49.47 -40.99
N ILE A 82 -92.69 -48.15 -40.88
CA ILE A 82 -93.86 -47.30 -41.01
C ILE A 82 -93.87 -46.67 -42.40
N TYR A 83 -95.04 -46.64 -43.01
CA TYR A 83 -95.29 -46.03 -44.30
C TYR A 83 -96.18 -44.82 -44.06
N LEU A 84 -95.68 -43.65 -44.43
CA LEU A 84 -96.35 -42.37 -44.25
C LEU A 84 -96.82 -41.88 -45.62
N ASP A 85 -98.10 -41.54 -45.75
CA ASP A 85 -98.59 -40.81 -46.92
C ASP A 85 -98.21 -39.33 -46.79
N ASN A 86 -97.35 -38.88 -47.70
CA ASN A 86 -96.82 -37.53 -47.79
C ASN A 86 -97.40 -36.77 -49.01
N ALA A 87 -98.65 -37.04 -49.40
CA ALA A 87 -99.30 -36.31 -50.49
C ALA A 87 -99.36 -34.79 -50.22
N GLY A 88 -99.48 -34.39 -48.94
CA GLY A 88 -99.48 -33.00 -48.49
C GLY A 88 -98.10 -32.32 -48.44
N ARG A 89 -97.00 -33.03 -48.74
CA ARG A 89 -95.62 -32.48 -48.77
C ARG A 89 -95.14 -31.86 -47.45
N GLU A 90 -95.66 -32.33 -46.31
CA GLU A 90 -95.23 -31.88 -44.98
C GLU A 90 -93.84 -32.39 -44.61
N LEU A 91 -93.45 -33.56 -45.13
CA LEU A 91 -92.05 -33.99 -45.03
C LEU A 91 -91.26 -33.44 -46.23
N PRO A 92 -90.03 -32.93 -46.02
CA PRO A 92 -89.12 -32.43 -47.06
C PRO A 92 -88.51 -33.56 -47.91
N ILE A 93 -89.31 -34.54 -48.34
CA ILE A 93 -88.92 -35.66 -49.19
C ILE A 93 -89.78 -35.65 -50.45
N ASN A 94 -89.13 -35.72 -51.62
CA ASN A 94 -89.81 -35.75 -52.91
C ASN A 94 -90.41 -37.12 -53.25
N SER A 95 -91.26 -37.65 -52.36
CA SER A 95 -91.98 -38.91 -52.56
C SER A 95 -93.36 -38.82 -51.90
N ARG A 96 -94.36 -39.39 -52.56
CA ARG A 96 -95.72 -39.50 -52.00
C ARG A 96 -95.80 -40.49 -50.85
N GLU A 97 -94.98 -41.55 -50.86
CA GLU A 97 -94.87 -42.48 -49.74
C GLU A 97 -93.48 -42.37 -49.13
N VAL A 98 -93.40 -42.10 -47.83
CA VAL A 98 -92.15 -42.07 -47.07
C VAL A 98 -92.10 -43.29 -46.17
N ARG A 99 -91.03 -44.09 -46.29
CA ARG A 99 -90.81 -45.30 -45.51
C ARG A 99 -89.75 -45.04 -44.46
N ILE A 100 -90.10 -45.16 -43.19
CA ILE A 100 -89.14 -45.12 -42.09
C ILE A 100 -89.03 -46.52 -41.51
N THR A 101 -87.82 -47.06 -41.49
CA THR A 101 -87.53 -48.40 -40.98
C THR A 101 -86.54 -48.32 -39.84
N ARG A 102 -86.81 -49.03 -38.74
CA ARG A 102 -85.85 -49.29 -37.67
C ARG A 102 -85.69 -50.79 -37.55
N SER A 103 -84.44 -51.26 -37.66
CA SER A 103 -84.08 -52.67 -37.41
C SER A 103 -83.17 -52.77 -36.19
N ILE A 104 -83.25 -53.88 -35.47
CA ILE A 104 -82.41 -54.16 -34.30
C ILE A 104 -81.91 -55.60 -34.29
N ASP A 105 -80.67 -55.80 -33.85
CA ASP A 105 -80.04 -57.10 -33.66
C ASP A 105 -80.03 -57.54 -32.19
N ILE A 106 -79.66 -58.80 -31.93
CA ILE A 106 -79.51 -59.35 -30.56
C ILE A 106 -78.50 -58.55 -29.71
N SER A 107 -77.52 -57.91 -30.35
CA SER A 107 -76.53 -57.06 -29.69
C SER A 107 -77.11 -55.72 -29.22
N GLY A 108 -78.35 -55.38 -29.60
CA GLY A 108 -79.03 -54.15 -29.24
C GLY A 108 -78.76 -52.97 -30.19
N ASN A 109 -78.04 -53.19 -31.28
CA ASN A 109 -77.70 -52.13 -32.25
C ASN A 109 -78.91 -51.80 -33.11
N SER A 110 -79.36 -50.54 -33.06
CA SER A 110 -80.43 -50.04 -33.92
C SER A 110 -79.86 -49.47 -35.22
N VAL A 111 -80.44 -49.84 -36.37
CA VAL A 111 -80.15 -49.24 -37.67
C VAL A 111 -81.42 -48.59 -38.20
N TYR A 112 -81.35 -47.29 -38.50
CA TYR A 112 -82.45 -46.52 -39.07
C TYR A 112 -82.28 -46.37 -40.57
N ARG A 113 -83.41 -46.35 -41.29
CA ARG A 113 -83.43 -46.12 -42.73
C ARG A 113 -84.61 -45.23 -43.13
N ILE A 114 -84.37 -44.30 -44.06
CA ILE A 114 -85.37 -43.50 -44.76
C ILE A 114 -85.41 -43.97 -46.20
N ASN A 115 -86.56 -44.46 -46.68
CA ASN A 115 -86.73 -45.00 -48.02
C ASN A 115 -85.68 -46.06 -48.41
N GLY A 116 -85.15 -46.79 -47.42
CA GLY A 116 -84.12 -47.82 -47.61
C GLY A 116 -82.67 -47.34 -47.46
N LYS A 117 -82.41 -46.02 -47.45
CA LYS A 117 -81.07 -45.46 -47.21
C LYS A 117 -80.81 -45.38 -45.70
N ARG A 118 -79.60 -45.74 -45.26
CA ARG A 118 -79.21 -45.62 -43.84
C ARG A 118 -79.20 -44.14 -43.43
N SER A 119 -79.72 -43.87 -42.25
CA SER A 119 -79.80 -42.54 -41.65
C SER A 119 -79.49 -42.61 -40.16
N SER A 120 -79.10 -41.49 -39.57
CA SER A 120 -78.93 -41.40 -38.12
C SER A 120 -80.29 -41.25 -37.41
N ARG A 121 -80.33 -41.57 -36.12
CA ARG A 121 -81.53 -41.29 -35.30
C ARG A 121 -81.84 -39.79 -35.29
N ALA A 122 -80.82 -38.94 -35.26
CA ALA A 122 -80.98 -37.48 -35.26
C ALA A 122 -81.69 -37.00 -36.53
N GLU A 123 -81.27 -37.48 -37.71
CA GLU A 123 -81.93 -37.17 -38.99
C GLU A 123 -83.40 -37.63 -39.02
N ILE A 124 -83.71 -38.79 -38.44
CA ILE A 124 -85.09 -39.27 -38.34
C ILE A 124 -85.93 -38.32 -37.48
N LEU A 125 -85.39 -37.90 -36.34
CA LEU A 125 -86.08 -36.98 -35.42
C LEU A 125 -86.28 -35.60 -36.05
N GLU A 126 -85.27 -35.08 -36.73
CA GLU A 126 -85.33 -33.80 -37.45
C GLU A 126 -86.38 -33.86 -38.57
N LEU A 127 -86.36 -34.93 -39.38
CA LEU A 127 -87.35 -35.16 -40.42
C LEU A 127 -88.79 -35.22 -39.86
N LEU A 128 -88.98 -35.93 -38.75
CA LEU A 128 -90.30 -36.06 -38.12
C LEU A 128 -90.76 -34.77 -37.43
N ALA A 129 -89.82 -33.95 -36.93
CA ALA A 129 -90.12 -32.65 -36.32
C ALA A 129 -90.72 -31.65 -37.31
N GLU A 130 -90.30 -31.67 -38.58
CA GLU A 130 -90.91 -30.87 -39.67
C GLU A 130 -92.40 -31.17 -39.82
N ALA A 131 -92.78 -32.44 -39.65
CA ALA A 131 -94.17 -32.88 -39.65
C ALA A 131 -94.84 -32.83 -38.26
N LYS A 132 -94.18 -32.22 -37.26
CA LYS A 132 -94.63 -32.12 -35.86
C LYS A 132 -94.94 -33.48 -35.22
N VAL A 133 -94.21 -34.52 -35.63
CA VAL A 133 -94.32 -35.86 -35.06
C VAL A 133 -93.16 -36.07 -34.09
N TYR A 134 -93.45 -36.09 -32.80
CA TYR A 134 -92.44 -36.31 -31.77
C TYR A 134 -92.60 -37.71 -31.15
N PRO A 135 -91.55 -38.54 -31.08
CA PRO A 135 -91.67 -39.91 -30.55
C PRO A 135 -92.00 -39.98 -29.06
N ASP A 136 -91.65 -38.93 -28.33
CA ASP A 136 -91.98 -38.72 -26.92
C ASP A 136 -93.04 -37.62 -26.74
N GLY A 137 -93.68 -37.18 -27.83
CA GLY A 137 -94.68 -36.12 -27.83
C GLY A 137 -96.05 -36.54 -27.33
N HIS A 138 -96.93 -35.55 -27.21
CA HIS A 138 -98.29 -35.68 -26.66
C HIS A 138 -99.29 -36.37 -27.58
N ASN A 139 -98.90 -36.67 -28.82
CA ASN A 139 -99.71 -37.34 -29.81
C ASN A 139 -99.77 -38.87 -29.63
N ILE A 140 -98.95 -39.45 -28.75
CA ILE A 140 -98.99 -40.87 -28.40
C ILE A 140 -99.26 -41.01 -26.90
N ILE A 141 -100.46 -41.46 -26.56
CA ILE A 141 -100.86 -41.70 -25.17
C ILE A 141 -100.71 -43.18 -24.86
N SER A 142 -99.67 -43.50 -24.08
CA SER A 142 -99.39 -44.85 -23.57
C SER A 142 -100.11 -45.10 -22.25
N GLN A 143 -100.14 -46.37 -21.84
CA GLN A 143 -100.63 -46.73 -20.51
C GLN A 143 -99.78 -46.04 -19.43
N GLY A 144 -100.42 -45.30 -18.53
CA GLY A 144 -99.76 -44.53 -17.46
C GLY A 144 -99.46 -43.07 -17.80
N ASP A 145 -99.54 -42.66 -19.07
CA ASP A 145 -99.27 -41.27 -19.47
C ASP A 145 -100.31 -40.28 -18.92
N VAL A 146 -101.55 -40.72 -18.70
CA VAL A 146 -102.60 -39.90 -18.07
C VAL A 146 -102.20 -39.51 -16.63
N THR A 147 -101.75 -40.49 -15.84
CA THR A 147 -101.25 -40.23 -14.47
C THR A 147 -100.03 -39.31 -14.52
N LYS A 148 -99.11 -39.53 -15.46
CA LYS A 148 -97.93 -38.69 -15.64
C LYS A 148 -98.30 -37.23 -15.90
N ILE A 149 -99.29 -36.95 -16.75
CA ILE A 149 -99.74 -35.58 -17.03
C ILE A 149 -100.34 -34.89 -15.78
N ILE A 150 -101.03 -35.66 -14.93
CA ILE A 150 -101.58 -35.16 -13.67
C ILE A 150 -100.46 -34.80 -12.69
N GLU A 151 -99.43 -35.64 -12.61
CA GLU A 151 -98.27 -35.47 -11.71
C GLU A 151 -97.22 -34.45 -12.21
N MET A 152 -97.22 -34.10 -13.50
CA MET A 152 -96.29 -33.12 -14.07
C MET A 152 -96.33 -31.78 -13.35
N SER A 153 -95.15 -31.19 -13.16
CA SER A 153 -95.02 -29.84 -12.64
C SER A 153 -95.62 -28.80 -13.61
N PRO A 154 -96.03 -27.61 -13.11
CA PRO A 154 -96.51 -26.53 -13.99
C PRO A 154 -95.50 -26.13 -15.08
N ILE A 155 -94.19 -26.24 -14.79
CA ILE A 155 -93.12 -25.92 -15.74
C ILE A 155 -93.07 -26.95 -16.87
N GLU A 156 -93.06 -28.24 -16.54
CA GLU A 156 -93.08 -29.31 -17.54
C GLU A 156 -94.35 -29.25 -18.37
N ARG A 157 -95.51 -29.00 -17.74
CA ARG A 157 -96.77 -28.83 -18.46
C ARG A 157 -96.77 -27.60 -19.37
N ARG A 158 -96.09 -26.52 -19.00
CA ARG A 158 -95.94 -25.35 -19.86
C ARG A 158 -95.08 -25.66 -21.09
N GLN A 159 -94.02 -26.45 -20.96
CA GLN A 159 -93.19 -26.84 -22.11
C GLN A 159 -94.01 -27.53 -23.20
N ILE A 160 -94.98 -28.37 -22.80
CA ILE A 160 -95.95 -28.99 -23.72
C ILE A 160 -96.71 -27.94 -24.52
N ILE A 161 -97.17 -26.88 -23.85
CA ILE A 161 -97.92 -25.79 -24.49
C ILE A 161 -97.00 -24.99 -25.43
N ASP A 162 -95.78 -24.69 -24.99
CA ASP A 162 -94.79 -23.95 -25.77
C ASP A 162 -94.38 -24.72 -27.04
N GLU A 163 -94.28 -26.05 -26.96
CA GLU A 163 -94.05 -26.95 -28.10
C GLU A 163 -95.24 -26.95 -29.08
N ILE A 164 -96.48 -27.06 -28.59
CA ILE A 164 -97.68 -27.00 -29.43
C ILE A 164 -97.81 -25.63 -30.11
N ALA A 165 -97.46 -24.55 -29.39
CA ALA A 165 -97.45 -23.19 -29.90
C ALA A 165 -96.31 -22.93 -30.90
N GLY A 166 -95.31 -23.82 -31.00
CA GLY A 166 -94.16 -23.67 -31.88
C GLY A 166 -93.15 -22.62 -31.44
N ILE A 167 -93.18 -22.21 -30.16
CA ILE A 167 -92.29 -21.16 -29.62
C ILE A 167 -90.91 -21.74 -29.28
N SER A 168 -90.81 -23.06 -29.06
CA SER A 168 -89.56 -23.76 -28.71
C SER A 168 -88.41 -23.52 -29.71
N GLU A 169 -88.71 -23.33 -31.00
CA GLU A 169 -87.69 -23.01 -32.01
C GLU A 169 -87.04 -21.63 -31.76
N TYR A 170 -87.84 -20.65 -31.36
CA TYR A 170 -87.36 -19.31 -31.04
C TYR A 170 -86.55 -19.30 -29.74
N ASP A 171 -86.95 -20.08 -28.74
CA ASP A 171 -86.19 -20.23 -27.50
C ASP A 171 -84.84 -20.91 -27.74
N GLU A 172 -84.77 -21.91 -28.63
CA GLU A 172 -83.50 -22.53 -29.00
C GLU A 172 -82.59 -21.54 -29.76
N LYS A 173 -83.14 -20.78 -30.71
CA LYS A 173 -82.42 -19.71 -31.42
C LYS A 173 -81.88 -18.66 -30.46
N LYS A 174 -82.71 -18.20 -29.51
CA LYS A 174 -82.31 -17.25 -28.46
C LYS A 174 -81.16 -17.83 -27.62
N ARG A 175 -81.28 -19.07 -27.17
CA ARG A 175 -80.24 -19.72 -26.36
C ARG A 175 -78.91 -19.86 -27.11
N LYS A 176 -78.94 -20.17 -28.41
CA LYS A 176 -77.73 -20.20 -29.26
C LYS A 176 -77.09 -18.81 -29.36
N ALA A 177 -77.89 -17.79 -29.66
CA ALA A 177 -77.41 -16.40 -29.77
C ALA A 177 -76.82 -15.88 -28.45
N THR A 178 -77.45 -16.15 -27.29
CA THR A 178 -76.92 -15.75 -25.97
C THR A 178 -75.55 -16.38 -25.69
N ARG A 179 -75.38 -17.67 -26.00
CA ARG A 179 -74.08 -18.35 -25.83
C ARG A 179 -72.99 -17.77 -26.73
N GLU A 180 -73.36 -17.37 -27.94
CA GLU A 180 -72.42 -16.73 -28.86
C GLU A 180 -72.01 -15.33 -28.35
N LEU A 181 -72.97 -14.56 -27.85
CA LEU A 181 -72.72 -13.25 -27.24
C LEU A 181 -71.77 -13.35 -26.03
N GLU A 182 -71.97 -14.34 -25.16
CA GLU A 182 -71.08 -14.61 -24.02
C GLU A 182 -69.63 -14.85 -24.48
N ARG A 183 -69.44 -15.69 -25.50
CA ARG A 183 -68.10 -15.96 -26.08
C ARG A 183 -67.45 -14.71 -26.66
N VAL A 184 -68.23 -13.87 -27.35
CA VAL A 184 -67.73 -12.60 -27.90
C VAL A 184 -67.30 -11.66 -26.77
N SER A 185 -68.10 -11.55 -25.70
CA SER A 185 -67.79 -10.73 -24.54
C SER A 185 -66.48 -11.16 -23.85
N GLU A 186 -66.27 -12.46 -23.69
CA GLU A 186 -65.00 -13.00 -23.16
C GLU A 186 -63.81 -12.65 -24.05
N ASN A 187 -63.96 -12.77 -25.37
CA ASN A 187 -62.91 -12.43 -26.33
C ASN A 187 -62.55 -10.94 -26.30
N VAL A 188 -63.56 -10.05 -26.26
CA VAL A 188 -63.34 -8.61 -26.14
C VAL A 188 -62.60 -8.28 -24.84
N SER A 189 -62.99 -8.91 -23.73
CA SER A 189 -62.33 -8.73 -22.43
C SER A 189 -60.85 -9.13 -22.49
N ARG A 190 -60.53 -10.23 -23.17
CA ARG A 190 -59.14 -10.68 -23.38
C ARG A 190 -58.34 -9.70 -24.24
N VAL A 191 -58.90 -9.21 -25.34
CA VAL A 191 -58.24 -8.23 -26.22
C VAL A 191 -57.95 -6.93 -25.44
N ASN A 192 -58.88 -6.46 -24.61
CA ASN A 192 -58.68 -5.28 -23.78
C ASN A 192 -57.61 -5.45 -22.71
N ALA A 193 -57.37 -6.67 -22.22
CA ALA A 193 -56.25 -6.95 -21.33
C ALA A 193 -54.91 -6.83 -22.07
N VAL A 194 -54.81 -7.42 -23.28
CA VAL A 194 -53.62 -7.33 -24.13
C VAL A 194 -53.32 -5.89 -24.53
N LEU A 195 -54.35 -5.10 -24.91
CA LEU A 195 -54.16 -3.70 -25.27
C LEU A 195 -53.60 -2.86 -24.10
N ARG A 196 -54.03 -3.15 -22.86
CA ARG A 196 -53.48 -2.48 -21.67
C ARG A 196 -52.01 -2.82 -21.47
N GLU A 197 -51.66 -4.10 -21.54
CA GLU A 197 -50.27 -4.54 -21.40
C GLU A 197 -49.36 -3.93 -22.48
N VAL A 198 -49.79 -3.95 -23.75
CA VAL A 198 -49.04 -3.35 -24.86
C VAL A 198 -48.93 -1.83 -24.67
N GLY A 199 -49.96 -1.17 -24.17
CA GLY A 199 -49.93 0.25 -23.84
C GLY A 199 -48.87 0.59 -22.78
N GLU A 200 -48.81 -0.19 -21.70
CA GLU A 200 -47.80 -0.02 -20.64
C GLU A 200 -46.37 -0.28 -21.16
N GLN A 201 -46.19 -1.33 -21.96
CA GLN A 201 -44.90 -1.61 -22.61
C GLN A 201 -44.46 -0.46 -23.53
N LEU A 202 -45.40 0.10 -24.28
CA LEU A 202 -45.13 1.21 -25.20
C LEU A 202 -44.70 2.47 -24.46
N GLU A 203 -45.34 2.80 -23.32
CA GLU A 203 -44.93 3.92 -22.46
C GLU A 203 -43.53 3.71 -21.85
N ARG A 204 -43.21 2.48 -21.42
CA ARG A 204 -41.87 2.15 -20.95
C ARG A 204 -40.82 2.34 -22.05
N LEU A 205 -41.08 1.82 -23.25
CA LEU A 205 -40.17 1.95 -24.40
C LEU A 205 -40.00 3.41 -24.84
N ARG A 206 -41.04 4.25 -24.71
CA ARG A 206 -40.94 5.69 -24.95
C ARG A 206 -39.93 6.35 -24.01
N LYS A 207 -39.99 6.04 -22.71
CA LYS A 207 -39.02 6.55 -21.71
C LYS A 207 -37.60 6.06 -22.00
N GLU A 208 -37.44 4.76 -22.27
CA GLU A 208 -36.12 4.18 -22.62
C GLU A 208 -35.52 4.83 -23.88
N ARG A 209 -36.35 5.15 -24.88
CA ARG A 209 -35.92 5.89 -26.07
C ARG A 209 -35.45 7.30 -25.73
N GLU A 210 -36.19 8.04 -24.89
CA GLU A 210 -35.83 9.40 -24.49
C GLU A 210 -34.50 9.43 -23.72
N ASP A 211 -34.30 8.49 -22.79
CA ASP A 211 -33.05 8.34 -22.05
C ASP A 211 -31.88 8.00 -22.98
N ALA A 212 -32.08 7.11 -23.96
CA ALA A 212 -31.06 6.75 -24.93
C ALA A 212 -30.66 7.96 -25.83
N LEU A 213 -31.64 8.77 -26.26
CA LEU A 213 -31.38 9.99 -27.02
C LEU A 213 -30.61 11.01 -26.18
N ARG A 214 -30.99 11.20 -24.91
CA ARG A 214 -30.29 12.08 -23.98
C ARG A 214 -28.86 11.61 -23.72
N TYR A 215 -28.65 10.31 -23.53
CA TYR A 215 -27.32 9.72 -23.39
C TYR A 215 -26.47 9.99 -24.63
N LYS A 216 -27.00 9.79 -25.83
CA LYS A 216 -26.28 10.03 -27.09
C LYS A 216 -25.84 11.49 -27.19
N TYR A 217 -26.74 12.43 -26.90
CA TYR A 217 -26.44 13.86 -26.88
C TYR A 217 -25.34 14.20 -25.86
N LEU A 218 -25.48 13.75 -24.60
CA LEU A 218 -24.49 13.99 -23.55
C LEU A 218 -23.12 13.38 -23.88
N LYS A 219 -23.10 12.20 -24.52
CA LYS A 219 -21.86 11.55 -24.95
C LYS A 219 -21.13 12.38 -26.01
N GLU A 220 -21.85 12.97 -26.95
CA GLU A 220 -21.26 13.89 -27.92
C GLU A 220 -20.74 15.18 -27.26
N GLU A 221 -21.49 15.76 -26.32
CA GLU A 221 -21.06 16.95 -25.57
C GLU A 221 -19.82 16.68 -24.71
N ILE A 222 -19.74 15.51 -24.06
CA ILE A 222 -18.54 15.07 -23.33
C ILE A 222 -17.36 14.92 -24.30
N LYS A 223 -17.57 14.35 -25.49
CA LYS A 223 -16.51 14.19 -26.50
C LYS A 223 -15.97 15.55 -26.95
N LYS A 224 -16.85 16.50 -27.25
CA LYS A 224 -16.48 17.88 -27.61
C LYS A 224 -15.72 18.57 -26.47
N SER A 225 -16.25 18.50 -25.24
CA SER A 225 -15.64 19.11 -24.06
C SER A 225 -14.25 18.52 -23.76
N LYS A 226 -14.08 17.20 -23.88
CA LYS A 226 -12.78 16.54 -23.74
C LYS A 226 -11.79 17.01 -24.81
N ALA A 227 -12.24 17.13 -26.07
CA ALA A 227 -11.39 17.63 -27.15
C ALA A 227 -10.93 19.08 -26.88
N MET A 228 -11.84 19.95 -26.42
CA MET A 228 -11.52 21.32 -26.02
C MET A 228 -10.52 21.37 -24.86
N LEU A 229 -10.72 20.56 -23.82
CA LEU A 229 -9.81 20.47 -22.68
C LEU A 229 -8.41 20.01 -23.10
N LEU A 230 -8.32 18.98 -23.94
CA LEU A 230 -7.06 18.48 -24.46
C LEU A 230 -6.36 19.53 -25.31
N HIS A 231 -7.09 20.25 -26.17
CA HIS A 231 -6.54 21.33 -26.97
C HIS A 231 -6.00 22.48 -26.09
N SER A 232 -6.74 22.86 -25.04
CA SER A 232 -6.27 23.86 -24.08
C SER A 232 -4.99 23.43 -23.35
N LYS A 233 -4.93 22.17 -22.88
CA LYS A 233 -3.73 21.62 -22.23
C LYS A 233 -2.54 21.56 -23.20
N HIS A 234 -2.77 21.14 -24.44
CA HIS A 234 -1.75 21.12 -25.47
C HIS A 234 -1.18 22.52 -25.72
N ARG A 235 -2.06 23.54 -25.82
CA ARG A 235 -1.64 24.94 -25.96
C ARG A 235 -0.82 25.42 -24.76
N GLU A 236 -1.25 25.12 -23.54
CA GLU A 236 -0.51 25.48 -22.33
C GLU A 236 0.88 24.81 -22.29
N LEU A 237 0.95 23.52 -22.63
CA LEU A 237 2.21 22.79 -22.69
C LEU A 237 3.14 23.34 -23.77
N ASN A 238 2.64 23.68 -24.95
CA ASN A 238 3.43 24.31 -26.00
C ASN A 238 3.98 25.67 -25.56
N GLN A 239 3.19 26.50 -24.88
CA GLN A 239 3.68 27.76 -24.33
C GLN A 239 4.77 27.56 -23.26
N LYS A 240 4.66 26.50 -22.44
CA LYS A 240 5.72 26.14 -21.49
C LYS A 240 6.97 25.65 -22.22
N LEU A 241 6.80 24.87 -23.27
CA LEU A 241 7.90 24.37 -24.12
C LEU A 241 8.65 25.53 -24.75
N GLU A 242 7.95 26.46 -25.41
CA GLU A 242 8.55 27.67 -26.02
C GLU A 242 9.38 28.46 -25.00
N LYS A 243 8.85 28.69 -23.78
CA LYS A 243 9.58 29.37 -22.70
C LYS A 243 10.82 28.61 -22.23
N ILE A 244 10.77 27.28 -22.23
CA ILE A 244 11.93 26.44 -21.86
C ILE A 244 12.97 26.48 -22.98
N GLU A 245 12.56 26.42 -24.25
CA GLU A 245 13.44 26.54 -25.40
C GLU A 245 14.14 27.89 -25.45
N GLU A 246 13.44 28.99 -25.15
CA GLU A 246 14.05 30.32 -25.00
C GLU A 246 15.12 30.34 -23.91
N LYS A 247 14.82 29.80 -22.72
CA LYS A 247 15.79 29.69 -21.62
C LYS A 247 16.98 28.80 -21.98
N LEU A 248 16.74 27.71 -22.71
CA LEU A 248 17.80 26.81 -23.18
C LEU A 248 18.76 27.56 -24.10
N LYS A 249 18.24 28.32 -25.07
CA LYS A 249 19.04 29.18 -25.95
C LYS A 249 19.84 30.21 -25.16
N GLU A 250 19.22 30.88 -24.19
CA GLU A 250 19.93 31.84 -23.32
C GLU A 250 21.08 31.18 -22.54
N HIS A 251 20.83 29.99 -21.98
CA HIS A 251 21.85 29.23 -21.27
C HIS A 251 22.97 28.75 -22.19
N GLU A 252 22.66 28.30 -23.41
CA GLU A 252 23.66 27.93 -24.43
C GLU A 252 24.53 29.12 -24.83
N GLU A 253 23.92 30.28 -25.10
CA GLU A 253 24.65 31.51 -25.39
C GLU A 253 25.56 31.92 -24.23
N ARG A 254 25.05 31.83 -22.99
CA ARG A 254 25.83 32.14 -21.80
C ARG A 254 26.97 31.16 -21.58
N ARG A 255 26.74 29.87 -21.83
CA ARG A 255 27.77 28.82 -21.80
C ARG A 255 28.86 29.13 -22.83
N ASN A 256 28.48 29.44 -24.07
CA ASN A 256 29.42 29.78 -25.14
C ASN A 256 30.23 31.05 -24.80
N LYS A 257 29.62 32.06 -24.19
CA LYS A 257 30.33 33.26 -23.69
C LYS A 257 31.33 32.91 -22.59
N LEU A 258 30.93 32.09 -21.61
CA LEU A 258 31.82 31.64 -20.53
C LEU A 258 32.96 30.77 -21.05
N GLU A 259 32.72 29.92 -22.05
CA GLU A 259 33.74 29.10 -22.68
C GLU A 259 34.77 29.95 -23.43
N ARG A 260 34.33 31.00 -24.15
CA ARG A 260 35.22 32.01 -24.74
C ARG A 260 36.05 32.72 -23.67
N LEU A 261 35.43 33.17 -22.58
CA LEU A 261 36.13 33.81 -21.46
C LEU A 261 37.15 32.87 -20.82
N ARG A 262 36.80 31.60 -20.61
CA ARG A 262 37.71 30.57 -20.09
C ARG A 262 38.92 30.40 -21.00
N ASN A 263 38.70 30.36 -22.32
CA ASN A 263 39.79 30.24 -23.29
C ASN A 263 40.71 31.48 -23.25
N ILE A 264 40.15 32.69 -23.19
CA ILE A 264 40.94 33.92 -23.04
C ILE A 264 41.74 33.91 -21.73
N LEU A 265 41.13 33.49 -20.62
CA LEU A 265 41.81 33.41 -19.33
C LEU A 265 42.93 32.36 -19.34
N ASN A 266 42.71 31.20 -19.98
CA ASN A 266 43.75 30.18 -20.15
C ASN A 266 44.92 30.72 -20.96
N ILE A 267 44.67 31.44 -22.06
CA ILE A 267 45.74 32.10 -22.84
C ILE A 267 46.50 33.12 -21.97
N LYS A 268 45.78 33.96 -21.22
CA LYS A 268 46.42 34.93 -20.29
C LYS A 268 47.25 34.24 -19.22
N LEU A 269 46.77 33.11 -18.71
CA LEU A 269 47.45 32.32 -17.69
C LEU A 269 48.71 31.66 -18.25
N GLU A 270 48.69 31.17 -19.49
CA GLU A 270 49.90 30.70 -20.19
C GLU A 270 50.91 31.83 -20.42
N VAL A 271 50.45 33.02 -20.82
CA VAL A 271 51.33 34.20 -20.95
C VAL A 271 51.97 34.55 -19.61
N LYS A 272 51.18 34.61 -18.53
CA LYS A 272 51.68 34.90 -17.19
C LYS A 272 52.64 33.81 -16.68
N LYS A 273 52.38 32.54 -16.98
CA LYS A 273 53.33 31.44 -16.68
C LYS A 273 54.66 31.64 -17.40
N LYS A 274 54.64 32.00 -18.70
CA LYS A 274 55.86 32.32 -19.45
C LYS A 274 56.58 33.55 -18.91
N GLU A 275 55.86 34.57 -18.47
CA GLU A 275 56.46 35.74 -17.79
C GLU A 275 57.11 35.35 -16.46
N ILE A 276 56.48 34.49 -15.66
CA ILE A 276 57.06 33.95 -14.42
C ILE A 276 58.30 33.11 -14.73
N GLU A 277 58.28 32.26 -15.77
CA GLU A 277 59.47 31.51 -16.19
C GLU A 277 60.63 32.43 -16.60
N LYS A 278 60.36 33.50 -17.35
CA LYS A 278 61.36 34.52 -17.68
C LYS A 278 61.90 35.24 -16.45
N LEU A 279 61.02 35.67 -15.55
CA LEU A 279 61.41 36.33 -14.30
C LEU A 279 62.24 35.39 -13.42
N ASN A 280 61.88 34.11 -13.33
CA ASN A 280 62.67 33.12 -12.60
C ASN A 280 64.05 32.91 -13.25
N GLN A 281 64.15 32.91 -14.58
CA GLN A 281 65.43 32.86 -15.27
C GLN A 281 66.27 34.12 -15.00
N GLU A 282 65.66 35.31 -14.98
CA GLU A 282 66.33 36.57 -14.62
C GLU A 282 66.75 36.61 -13.14
N ILE A 283 65.94 36.06 -12.23
CA ILE A 283 66.27 35.93 -10.81
C ILE A 283 67.47 35.01 -10.65
N ILE A 284 67.51 33.85 -11.31
CA ILE A 284 68.68 32.94 -11.25
C ILE A 284 69.95 33.65 -11.75
N LEU A 285 69.87 34.38 -12.86
CA LEU A 285 71.00 35.14 -13.40
C LEU A 285 71.44 36.29 -12.48
N LYS A 286 70.52 36.95 -11.79
CA LYS A 286 70.82 38.01 -10.81
C LYS A 286 71.31 37.47 -9.48
N GLU A 287 70.76 36.36 -8.97
CA GLU A 287 71.25 35.69 -7.78
C GLU A 287 72.67 35.18 -7.98
N GLU A 288 73.01 34.61 -9.15
CA GLU A 288 74.38 34.19 -9.45
C GLU A 288 75.36 35.37 -9.53
N THR A 289 74.94 36.53 -10.04
CA THR A 289 75.80 37.72 -10.17
C THR A 289 75.93 38.52 -8.87
N GLU A 290 74.83 38.68 -8.13
CA GLU A 290 74.81 39.37 -6.83
C GLU A 290 75.46 38.50 -5.75
N GLN A 291 75.23 37.18 -5.69
CA GLN A 291 75.94 36.31 -4.74
C GLN A 291 77.45 36.32 -4.99
N PHE A 292 77.93 36.36 -6.23
CA PHE A 292 79.37 36.49 -6.51
C PHE A 292 79.95 37.84 -6.07
N SER A 293 79.18 38.93 -6.17
CA SER A 293 79.63 40.27 -5.75
C SER A 293 79.60 40.44 -4.22
N VAL A 294 78.53 39.98 -3.58
CA VAL A 294 78.34 40.01 -2.12
C VAL A 294 79.31 39.05 -1.44
N PHE A 295 79.64 37.90 -2.04
CA PHE A 295 80.67 37.00 -1.53
C PHE A 295 82.06 37.65 -1.56
N ARG A 296 82.43 38.40 -2.63
CA ARG A 296 83.68 39.17 -2.68
C ARG A 296 83.75 40.30 -1.65
N GLU A 297 82.64 41.00 -1.42
CA GLU A 297 82.58 42.07 -0.41
C GLU A 297 82.57 41.51 1.02
N LEU A 298 81.91 40.37 1.25
CA LEU A 298 81.98 39.62 2.50
C LEU A 298 83.40 39.16 2.78
N GLU A 299 84.12 38.61 1.80
CA GLU A 299 85.49 38.14 1.99
C GLU A 299 86.45 39.29 2.33
N LYS A 300 86.28 40.46 1.68
CA LYS A 300 87.02 41.69 2.03
C LYS A 300 86.68 42.19 3.43
N SER A 301 85.39 42.20 3.80
CA SER A 301 84.93 42.67 5.11
C SER A 301 85.31 41.72 6.25
N ARG A 302 85.35 40.41 5.98
CA ARG A 302 85.79 39.38 6.93
C ARG A 302 87.29 39.44 7.20
N ASN A 303 88.09 39.72 6.17
CA ASN A 303 89.52 39.96 6.34
C ASN A 303 89.80 41.27 7.11
N ALA A 304 89.00 42.32 6.90
CA ALA A 304 89.08 43.55 7.68
C ALA A 304 88.65 43.35 9.16
N LEU A 305 87.61 42.54 9.40
CA LEU A 305 87.15 42.18 10.75
C LEU A 305 88.19 41.36 11.52
N ASN A 306 88.85 40.39 10.89
CA ASN A 306 89.90 39.60 11.54
C ASN A 306 91.12 40.48 11.91
N LEU A 307 91.48 41.47 11.08
CA LEU A 307 92.53 42.45 11.40
C LEU A 307 92.14 43.36 12.58
N LEU A 308 90.88 43.76 12.66
CA LEU A 308 90.33 44.55 13.77
C LEU A 308 90.15 43.73 15.06
N GLU A 309 89.79 42.44 14.99
CA GLU A 309 89.73 41.52 16.13
C GLU A 309 91.12 41.22 16.70
N ASP A 310 92.15 41.14 15.86
CA ASP A 310 93.54 41.01 16.30
C ASP A 310 94.04 42.30 16.98
N GLU A 311 93.64 43.49 16.51
CA GLU A 311 93.92 44.77 17.19
C GLU A 311 93.16 44.92 18.51
N LEU A 312 91.89 44.51 18.57
CA LEU A 312 91.07 44.51 19.79
C LEU A 312 91.59 43.51 20.84
N SER A 313 92.09 42.35 20.41
CA SER A 313 92.69 41.35 21.31
C SER A 313 94.03 41.84 21.88
N ARG A 314 94.85 42.54 21.10
CA ARG A 314 96.08 43.18 21.58
C ARG A 314 95.80 44.33 22.56
N ASN A 315 94.81 45.17 22.28
CA ASN A 315 94.40 46.24 23.19
C ASN A 315 93.71 45.71 24.47
N GLY A 316 92.95 44.62 24.38
CA GLY A 316 92.33 43.98 25.55
C GLY A 316 93.33 43.31 26.50
N LEU A 317 94.44 42.78 25.98
CA LEU A 317 95.54 42.26 26.80
C LEU A 317 96.33 43.39 27.47
N ALA A 318 96.58 44.51 26.76
CA ALA A 318 97.21 45.70 27.33
C ALA A 318 96.35 46.37 28.42
N PHE A 319 95.03 46.39 28.27
CA PHE A 319 94.11 46.98 29.27
C PHE A 319 94.03 46.14 30.56
N LYS A 320 94.02 44.80 30.45
CA LYS A 320 94.05 43.88 31.61
C LYS A 320 95.38 43.91 32.37
N GLU A 321 96.48 44.19 31.70
CA GLU A 321 97.80 44.33 32.32
C GLU A 321 97.96 45.67 33.04
N ILE A 322 97.35 46.75 32.50
CA ILE A 322 97.28 48.07 33.15
C ILE A 322 96.32 48.07 34.35
N GLU A 323 95.16 47.40 34.28
CA GLU A 323 94.26 47.24 35.44
C GLU A 323 94.91 46.44 36.59
N ARG A 324 95.58 45.32 36.29
CA ARG A 324 96.31 44.54 37.31
C ARG A 324 97.46 45.31 37.95
N ASN A 325 98.12 46.21 37.21
CA ASN A 325 99.18 47.05 37.74
C ASN A 325 98.64 48.23 38.57
N MET A 326 97.48 48.81 38.21
CA MET A 326 96.79 49.84 39.02
C MET A 326 96.22 49.28 40.33
N GLU A 327 95.76 48.04 40.33
CA GLU A 327 95.19 47.40 41.53
C GLU A 327 96.28 46.97 42.53
N LYS A 328 97.44 46.52 42.02
CA LYS A 328 98.65 46.28 42.84
C LYS A 328 99.22 47.57 43.44
N THR A 329 99.28 48.68 42.69
CA THR A 329 99.78 49.97 43.22
C THR A 329 98.80 50.62 44.20
N LYS A 330 97.48 50.40 44.07
CA LYS A 330 96.49 50.85 45.07
C LYS A 330 96.60 50.09 46.39
N GLU A 331 96.87 48.79 46.36
CA GLU A 331 97.03 48.00 47.58
C GLU A 331 98.38 48.27 48.27
N GLU A 332 99.45 48.49 47.49
CA GLU A 332 100.75 48.94 48.01
C GLU A 332 100.70 50.37 48.61
N MET A 333 99.95 51.31 48.02
CA MET A 333 99.72 52.63 48.63
C MET A 333 98.92 52.54 49.93
N ARG A 334 97.96 51.63 50.04
CA ARG A 334 97.12 51.45 51.23
C ARG A 334 97.88 50.82 52.40
N ILE A 335 98.84 49.94 52.12
CA ILE A 335 99.76 49.36 53.11
C ILE A 335 100.77 50.42 53.58
N ASN A 336 101.36 51.19 52.66
CA ASN A 336 102.29 52.28 52.99
C ASN A 336 101.61 53.43 53.77
N TYR A 337 100.34 53.76 53.50
CA TYR A 337 99.61 54.78 54.27
C TYR A 337 99.33 54.36 55.72
N LYS A 338 99.19 53.05 55.98
CA LYS A 338 99.06 52.49 57.33
C LYS A 338 100.40 52.47 58.08
N GLU A 339 101.52 52.22 57.39
CA GLU A 339 102.86 52.29 57.99
C GLU A 339 103.31 53.72 58.28
N ILE A 340 103.00 54.69 57.41
CA ILE A 340 103.30 56.12 57.63
C ILE A 340 102.55 56.67 58.85
N LYS A 341 101.27 56.31 59.03
CA LYS A 341 100.48 56.70 60.22
C LYS A 341 101.01 56.08 61.52
N ASN A 342 101.57 54.88 61.45
CA ASN A 342 102.23 54.22 62.59
C ASN A 342 103.60 54.85 62.90
N LEU A 343 104.33 55.31 61.89
CA LEU A 343 105.60 56.03 62.04
C LEU A 343 105.42 57.47 62.55
N GLU A 344 104.33 58.16 62.21
CA GLU A 344 103.99 59.50 62.75
C GLU A 344 103.65 59.46 64.26
N SER A 345 103.03 58.39 64.75
CA SER A 345 102.79 58.18 66.18
C SER A 345 104.09 57.88 66.96
N LYS A 346 105.10 57.28 66.32
CA LYS A 346 106.44 57.08 66.89
C LYS A 346 107.30 58.35 66.84
N ASN A 347 107.10 59.22 65.84
CA ASN A 347 107.85 60.47 65.68
C ASN A 347 107.40 61.58 66.66
N THR A 348 106.13 61.57 67.07
CA THR A 348 105.61 62.44 68.14
C THR A 348 106.09 62.02 69.54
N HIS A 349 106.36 60.74 69.76
CA HIS A 349 106.98 60.25 71.01
C HIS A 349 108.50 60.57 71.08
N LEU A 350 109.19 60.55 69.93
CA LEU A 350 110.61 60.92 69.81
C LEU A 350 110.88 62.44 69.85
N SER A 351 109.92 63.29 69.46
CA SER A 351 110.07 64.76 69.55
C SER A 351 109.95 65.28 70.99
N ALA A 352 109.12 64.65 71.83
CA ALA A 352 109.03 64.95 73.26
C ALA A 352 110.30 64.53 74.04
N LEU A 353 110.96 63.45 73.61
CA LEU A 353 112.27 63.03 74.15
C LEU A 353 113.39 64.00 73.75
N ARG A 354 113.31 64.58 72.53
CA ARG A 354 114.28 65.53 71.98
C ARG A 354 114.27 66.89 72.69
N GLU A 355 113.11 67.40 73.08
CA GLU A 355 112.96 68.63 73.89
C GLU A 355 113.60 68.47 75.29
N ARG A 356 113.41 67.31 75.93
CA ARG A 356 114.06 66.98 77.22
C ARG A 356 115.58 66.95 77.12
N ILE A 357 116.14 66.35 76.07
CA ILE A 357 117.59 66.27 75.83
C ILE A 357 118.19 67.64 75.48
N LYS A 358 117.44 68.51 74.78
CA LYS A 358 117.88 69.89 74.44
C LYS A 358 118.05 70.78 75.67
N SER A 359 117.17 70.63 76.68
CA SER A 359 117.29 71.36 77.96
C SER A 359 118.50 70.94 78.80
N ARG A 360 118.96 69.68 78.67
CA ARG A 360 120.14 69.12 79.37
C ARG A 360 121.47 69.52 78.72
N ILE A 361 121.50 69.72 77.40
CA ILE A 361 122.69 70.19 76.66
C ILE A 361 122.98 71.68 76.95
N LEU A 362 121.93 72.47 77.23
CA LEU A 362 122.07 73.89 77.60
C LEU A 362 122.61 74.09 79.03
N SER A 363 122.36 73.17 79.96
CA SER A 363 122.97 73.22 81.28
C SER A 363 124.44 72.78 81.27
N LEU A 364 124.80 71.78 80.46
CA LEU A 364 126.18 71.24 80.37
C LEU A 364 127.14 72.14 79.58
N LYS A 365 126.66 72.93 78.61
CA LYS A 365 127.49 73.96 77.94
C LYS A 365 127.74 75.19 78.80
N LYS A 366 126.82 75.48 79.72
CA LYS A 366 126.98 76.55 80.72
C LYS A 366 127.84 76.09 81.88
N GLU A 367 128.18 74.81 81.92
CA GLU A 367 129.09 74.15 82.85
C GLU A 367 130.54 74.12 82.33
N ILE A 368 130.91 75.24 81.72
CA ILE A 368 132.16 75.85 82.13
C ILE A 368 133.38 75.27 81.37
N ASP A 369 133.78 75.84 80.24
CA ASP A 369 133.96 77.27 79.95
C ASP A 369 134.57 78.13 81.10
N GLU A 370 134.51 77.69 82.38
CA GLU A 370 135.35 78.16 83.52
C GLU A 370 136.61 77.30 83.66
N ASN A 371 136.67 76.11 83.05
CA ASN A 371 137.91 75.32 83.02
C ASN A 371 138.85 75.72 81.87
N TYR A 372 138.57 76.83 81.18
CA TYR A 372 139.43 77.46 80.17
C TYR A 372 140.52 78.38 80.77
N SER A 373 140.81 78.31 82.07
CA SER A 373 141.83 79.17 82.69
C SER A 373 142.60 78.47 83.82
N LYS A 374 143.29 77.36 83.52
CA LYS A 374 144.39 76.83 84.36
C LYS A 374 145.25 75.79 83.60
N ILE A 375 146.44 76.26 83.17
CA ILE A 375 147.73 75.53 83.19
C ILE A 375 148.00 74.63 81.96
N SER A 376 148.97 74.85 81.04
CA SER A 376 150.40 75.24 81.07
C SER A 376 151.37 74.04 81.09
N GLU A 377 152.33 74.12 80.15
CA GLU A 377 153.70 73.55 80.13
C GLU A 377 154.00 72.05 79.83
N GLU A 378 154.85 71.91 78.79
CA GLU A 378 156.00 71.02 78.58
C GLU A 378 155.92 69.47 78.71
N GLY A 379 156.51 68.82 77.71
CA GLY A 379 157.71 68.02 77.96
C GLY A 379 157.57 66.53 78.31
N ASN A 380 157.87 65.70 77.31
CA ASN A 380 158.86 64.61 77.36
C ASN A 380 158.84 63.50 78.44
N VAL A 381 158.91 62.28 77.88
CA VAL A 381 159.77 61.14 78.25
C VAL A 381 159.25 60.10 79.26
N ALA A 382 159.08 58.92 78.66
CA ALA A 382 159.11 57.58 79.21
C ALA A 382 159.95 57.35 80.48
N LEU A 383 159.48 56.46 81.34
CA LEU A 383 160.14 55.20 81.67
C LEU A 383 159.46 54.55 82.88
N LYS A 384 159.23 53.24 82.73
CA LYS A 384 159.39 52.22 83.77
C LYS A 384 158.84 52.58 85.15
N TYR A 385 157.76 51.93 85.52
CA TYR A 385 157.91 50.65 86.19
C TYR A 385 156.55 49.97 86.32
N ARG A 386 156.45 48.73 85.83
CA ARG A 386 156.45 47.52 86.65
C ARG A 386 155.12 47.39 87.36
N GLU A 387 154.34 46.45 86.87
CA GLU A 387 154.43 45.04 87.25
C GLU A 387 153.53 44.86 88.41
N GLU A 388 153.15 43.60 88.50
CA GLU A 388 152.55 43.09 89.68
C GLU A 388 151.12 43.56 89.83
N LEU A 389 150.31 42.54 89.63
CA LEU A 389 149.39 42.22 90.68
C LEU A 389 148.22 43.21 90.70
N LYS A 390 147.05 42.73 90.41
CA LYS A 390 146.57 41.46 90.90
C LYS A 390 145.13 41.55 90.52
N LYS A 391 144.65 40.45 89.97
CA LYS A 391 143.74 39.63 90.76
C LYS A 391 142.54 40.43 91.20
N LEU A 392 141.46 39.73 90.95
CA LEU A 392 140.28 39.81 91.74
C LEU A 392 139.49 41.07 91.36
N ARG A 393 138.23 40.94 91.03
CA ARG A 393 137.36 39.81 91.35
C ARG A 393 136.19 39.97 90.39
N LYS A 394 135.83 38.89 89.67
CA LYS A 394 135.00 37.83 90.26
C LYS A 394 133.82 38.52 90.98
N ASP A 395 132.62 38.42 90.50
CA ASP A 395 132.04 37.15 90.10
C ASP A 395 130.68 37.40 89.45
N LEU A 396 130.27 36.35 88.76
CA LEU A 396 128.91 35.96 88.44
C LEU A 396 128.22 36.73 87.31
N GLY A 397 127.71 36.07 86.28
CA GLY A 397 127.53 34.63 86.08
C GLY A 397 126.80 34.48 84.76
N GLU A 398 127.42 33.73 83.85
CA GLU A 398 126.82 32.49 83.32
C GLU A 398 125.57 32.73 82.48
N ALA A 399 125.45 32.24 81.26
CA ALA A 399 126.33 31.53 80.34
C ALA A 399 125.45 31.44 79.09
N HIS A 400 125.94 31.81 77.91
CA HIS A 400 126.69 30.88 77.06
C HIS A 400 125.88 29.61 76.74
N LYS A 401 125.49 29.43 75.48
CA LYS A 401 126.37 28.84 74.46
C LYS A 401 126.55 27.36 74.80
N ASP A 402 126.10 26.53 73.87
CA ASP A 402 126.93 25.52 73.25
C ASP A 402 126.11 24.85 72.14
N ILE A 403 126.55 24.96 70.89
CA ILE A 403 127.43 23.99 70.18
C ILE A 403 126.54 23.41 69.06
N ILE A 404 126.78 23.84 67.82
CA ILE A 404 127.75 23.22 66.91
C ILE A 404 127.25 21.83 66.49
N ASP A 405 126.91 21.78 65.20
CA ASP A 405 127.15 20.65 64.31
C ASP A 405 126.72 19.27 64.79
N LEU A 406 125.45 18.95 64.58
CA LEU A 406 124.98 17.62 64.22
C LEU A 406 123.63 17.82 63.49
N GLU A 407 123.31 17.19 62.39
CA GLU A 407 124.02 16.27 61.54
C GLU A 407 123.07 15.99 60.38
N LYS A 408 123.67 15.72 59.23
CA LYS A 408 123.40 14.53 58.43
C LYS A 408 122.03 13.86 58.61
N ALA A 409 121.46 13.67 57.43
CA ALA A 409 120.97 12.36 57.03
C ALA A 409 119.67 11.92 57.67
N VAL A 410 119.17 10.89 57.01
CA VAL A 410 118.13 9.99 57.47
C VAL A 410 116.73 10.54 57.19
N ALA A 411 116.31 10.56 55.93
CA ALA A 411 116.08 9.39 55.07
C ALA A 411 114.75 8.69 55.35
N ILE A 412 114.26 8.10 54.26
CA ILE A 412 113.21 7.09 54.20
C ILE A 412 111.85 7.77 54.44
N LEU A 413 111.04 8.00 53.41
CA LEU A 413 110.40 6.92 52.67
C LEU A 413 110.13 7.30 51.21
N SER A 414 110.99 6.76 50.36
CA SER A 414 110.57 6.17 49.10
C SER A 414 109.42 5.17 49.32
N GLY A 415 108.47 5.16 48.38
CA GLY A 415 107.67 3.98 48.09
C GLY A 415 106.23 4.06 48.59
N LYS A 416 105.29 4.23 47.65
CA LYS A 416 104.33 3.19 47.28
C LYS A 416 103.32 3.71 46.26
N LYS A 417 103.85 3.87 45.05
CA LYS A 417 103.14 3.88 43.78
C LYS A 417 102.75 2.42 43.43
N GLU A 418 101.96 1.72 44.26
CA GLU A 418 101.40 0.39 43.90
C GLU A 418 100.38 -0.25 44.87
N GLU A 419 99.85 0.44 45.89
CA GLU A 419 98.99 -0.21 46.92
C GLU A 419 97.50 0.19 46.91
N ASN A 420 97.09 1.23 46.16
CA ASN A 420 95.69 1.72 46.19
C ASN A 420 94.83 1.35 44.96
N LYS A 421 95.21 0.33 44.19
CA LYS A 421 94.40 -0.17 43.07
C LYS A 421 93.87 -1.60 43.25
N ARG A 422 94.10 -2.26 44.40
CA ARG A 422 93.66 -3.65 44.66
C ARG A 422 93.31 -3.98 46.12
N ILE A 423 92.99 -2.99 46.96
CA ILE A 423 92.53 -3.26 48.32
C ILE A 423 91.07 -2.85 48.44
N LYS A 424 90.23 -3.89 48.44
CA LYS A 424 88.96 -4.01 49.15
C LYS A 424 87.73 -3.43 48.43
N GLU A 425 87.00 -4.17 47.60
CA GLU A 425 86.71 -5.62 47.66
C GLU A 425 86.43 -6.16 49.09
N LYS A 426 86.28 -5.28 50.09
CA LYS A 426 85.82 -5.60 51.46
C LYS A 426 84.86 -4.53 52.00
N LEU A 427 84.27 -3.72 51.12
CA LEU A 427 83.11 -2.88 51.45
C LEU A 427 81.90 -3.26 50.57
N GLU A 428 81.84 -4.53 50.17
CA GLU A 428 80.65 -5.20 49.61
C GLU A 428 79.66 -5.66 50.69
N GLU A 429 79.95 -5.59 51.99
CA GLU A 429 79.16 -6.36 52.96
C GLU A 429 78.24 -5.56 53.89
N GLU A 430 78.33 -4.23 53.95
CA GLU A 430 77.68 -3.46 55.03
C GLU A 430 76.34 -2.78 54.72
N ILE A 431 75.96 -2.47 53.47
CA ILE A 431 74.72 -1.67 53.24
C ILE A 431 73.52 -2.49 52.72
N ILE A 432 73.74 -3.65 52.08
CA ILE A 432 72.64 -4.48 51.56
C ILE A 432 72.16 -5.55 52.56
N LYS A 433 72.95 -5.95 53.56
CA LYS A 433 72.52 -6.91 54.60
C LYS A 433 72.00 -6.28 55.91
N ILE A 434 72.27 -4.99 56.16
CA ILE A 434 71.79 -4.28 57.37
C ILE A 434 70.33 -3.77 57.25
N LYS A 435 69.71 -3.79 56.06
CA LYS A 435 68.29 -3.39 55.90
C LYS A 435 67.27 -4.54 55.81
N ASN A 436 67.70 -5.78 55.62
CA ASN A 436 66.77 -6.90 55.39
C ASN A 436 66.62 -7.88 56.58
N ASN A 437 67.33 -7.68 57.69
CA ASN A 437 67.17 -8.47 58.92
C ASN A 437 67.16 -7.57 60.16
N LEU A 438 66.17 -6.70 60.26
CA LEU A 438 65.63 -6.24 61.54
C LEU A 438 64.17 -5.80 61.33
N ASP A 439 63.33 -6.83 61.42
CA ASP A 439 62.13 -6.80 62.25
C ASP A 439 60.96 -5.94 61.79
N ASN A 440 60.17 -6.53 60.90
CA ASN A 440 58.83 -7.02 61.26
C ASN A 440 58.54 -8.23 60.35
N ILE A 441 58.60 -9.49 60.77
CA ILE A 441 58.16 -10.08 62.04
C ILE A 441 56.78 -9.51 62.40
N ILE A 442 55.75 -10.27 61.99
CA ILE A 442 54.38 -10.28 62.52
C ILE A 442 53.43 -9.22 61.94
N LYS A 443 52.84 -9.53 60.78
CA LYS A 443 51.43 -9.95 60.70
C LYS A 443 51.07 -10.59 59.37
#